data_AF-A0ABD5L4G1-F1
#
_entry.id   AF-A0ABD5L4G1-F1
#
_cell.length_a   1.000
_cell.length_b   1.000
_cell.length_c   1.000
_cell.angle_alpha   90.00
_cell.angle_beta   90.00
_cell.angle_gamma   90.00
#
_symmetry.space_group_name_H-M   'P 1'
#
loop_
_entity.id
_entity.type
_entity.pdbx_description
1 polymer ?
#
loop_
_entity_poly.entity_id
_entity_poly.type
_entity_poly.pdbx_seq_one_letter_code
_entity_poly.pdbx_strand_id
1 'polypeptide(L)'
;MKKLLIGAALLLLGSNAVAKWEYEKHVDEMRGQTSYFATLESEKTNEGDKIGVLVLSKDNKTANSLSVVVSGDEFDCHYRELCSGYIKYDNGKIIELPFFISGTNKNIGEILYIESTVDSMRKANHIFIELPLKKKGLSQYKLKPQGLNFIGYSERKDFINTISGFDFDSQYSNYYKKALSNTKKRNGLSCADAAIDAKAILGVKPNKLELCFLDDYLITASVSLPRTEKLKNNLINVINKNRNVSDEDKATSEYTLWISDYYSSISSIFMMEEDKEIKITMIYNVNSNLVKIKE
;
A
#
# COMPACT_ATOMS: atom_id res chain seq x y z
N MET A 1 12.43 18.93 15.37
CA MET A 1 12.58 18.36 14.02
C MET A 1 12.42 19.48 13.00
N LYS A 2 13.52 20.02 12.47
CA LYS A 2 13.51 21.14 11.52
C LYS A 2 13.33 20.58 10.10
N LYS A 3 12.30 21.07 9.39
CA LYS A 3 11.98 20.69 8.01
C LYS A 3 13.14 21.14 7.09
N LEU A 4 13.75 20.20 6.37
CA LEU A 4 14.63 20.51 5.25
C LEU A 4 13.75 20.98 4.09
N LEU A 5 13.80 22.27 3.78
CA LEU A 5 13.25 22.83 2.55
C LEU A 5 14.26 22.54 1.43
N ILE A 6 14.01 21.46 0.69
CA ILE A 6 14.76 21.13 -0.53
C ILE A 6 14.18 21.99 -1.65
N GLY A 7 14.94 23.01 -2.07
CA GLY A 7 14.64 23.80 -3.26
C GLY A 7 15.05 23.02 -4.51
N ALA A 8 14.15 22.15 -5.00
CA ALA A 8 14.31 21.51 -6.29
C ALA A 8 13.84 22.47 -7.40
N ALA A 9 14.78 23.08 -8.12
CA ALA A 9 14.49 23.81 -9.35
C ALA A 9 14.38 22.80 -10.49
N LEU A 10 13.14 22.42 -10.84
CA LEU A 10 12.83 21.56 -11.98
C LEU A 10 13.00 22.33 -13.30
N LEU A 11 14.05 21.99 -14.05
CA LEU A 11 14.22 22.40 -15.45
C LEU A 11 13.31 21.53 -16.33
N LEU A 12 12.12 22.07 -16.64
CA LEU A 12 11.12 21.46 -17.53
C LEU A 12 11.55 21.61 -18.99
N LEU A 13 12.24 20.60 -19.54
CA LEU A 13 12.40 20.46 -20.99
C LEU A 13 11.48 19.35 -21.51
N GLY A 14 10.53 19.77 -22.35
CA GLY A 14 9.51 18.92 -22.94
C GLY A 14 10.10 17.75 -23.72
N SER A 15 9.72 16.55 -23.32
CA SER A 15 9.89 15.31 -24.08
C SER A 15 8.56 14.58 -24.11
N ASN A 16 8.08 14.16 -25.28
CA ASN A 16 7.01 13.15 -25.42
C ASN A 16 7.49 11.74 -25.02
N ALA A 17 8.50 11.66 -24.15
CA ALA A 17 8.92 10.42 -23.53
C ALA A 17 7.86 10.02 -22.52
N VAL A 18 7.51 8.73 -22.50
CA VAL A 18 6.78 8.15 -21.37
C VAL A 18 7.51 8.59 -20.11
N ALA A 19 6.84 9.37 -19.25
CA ALA A 19 7.42 9.85 -18.00
C ALA A 19 7.92 8.63 -17.22
N LYS A 20 9.24 8.53 -17.08
CA LYS A 20 9.90 7.49 -16.29
C LYS A 20 10.24 8.08 -14.94
N TRP A 21 10.43 7.21 -13.95
CA TRP A 21 11.00 7.63 -12.68
C TRP A 21 12.41 8.17 -12.88
N GLU A 22 12.63 9.40 -12.41
CA GLU A 22 13.96 10.01 -12.34
C GLU A 22 14.48 9.85 -10.91
N TYR A 23 15.61 9.17 -10.76
CA TYR A 23 16.21 8.88 -9.45
C TYR A 23 17.42 9.76 -9.21
N GLU A 24 17.42 10.42 -8.07
CA GLU A 24 18.49 11.32 -7.68
C GLU A 24 18.97 11.04 -6.25
N LYS A 25 20.24 11.35 -6.03
CA LYS A 25 20.91 11.30 -4.73
C LYS A 25 21.37 12.70 -4.38
N HIS A 26 20.97 13.20 -3.22
CA HIS A 26 21.43 14.46 -2.68
C HIS A 26 22.20 14.24 -1.37
N VAL A 27 23.34 14.90 -1.25
CA VAL A 27 24.17 14.90 -0.04
C VAL A 27 24.14 16.30 0.56
N ASP A 28 23.64 16.41 1.78
CA ASP A 28 23.77 17.60 2.62
C ASP A 28 25.21 17.66 3.14
N GLU A 29 26.07 18.36 2.42
CA GLU A 29 27.51 18.49 2.72
C GLU A 29 27.78 19.09 4.13
N MET A 30 26.85 19.87 4.68
CA MET A 30 27.02 20.45 6.03
C MET A 30 26.75 19.45 7.15
N ARG A 31 25.88 18.46 6.90
CA ARG A 31 25.43 17.49 7.93
C ARG A 31 25.84 16.05 7.62
N GLY A 32 26.49 15.82 6.48
CA GLY A 32 26.85 14.50 5.98
C GLY A 32 25.63 13.58 5.75
N GLN A 33 24.44 14.15 5.53
CA GLN A 33 23.21 13.37 5.37
C GLN A 33 22.96 13.11 3.90
N THR A 34 22.69 11.86 3.55
CA THR A 34 22.27 11.48 2.19
C THR A 34 20.77 11.30 2.14
N SER A 35 20.15 11.81 1.10
CA SER A 35 18.75 11.57 0.75
C SER A 35 18.65 11.11 -0.69
N TYR A 36 17.68 10.25 -0.96
CA TYR A 36 17.38 9.74 -2.29
C TYR A 36 15.96 10.17 -2.63
N PHE A 37 15.71 10.49 -3.88
CA PHE A 37 14.35 10.78 -4.34
C PHE A 37 14.09 10.21 -5.72
N ALA A 38 12.81 9.93 -5.95
CA ALA A 38 12.29 9.52 -7.24
C ALA A 38 11.15 10.46 -7.62
N THR A 39 11.17 11.01 -8.84
CA THR A 39 10.11 11.86 -9.37
C THR A 39 9.43 11.22 -10.57
N LEU A 40 8.11 11.42 -10.69
CA LEU A 40 7.31 11.00 -11.83
C LEU A 40 6.32 12.09 -12.21
N GLU A 41 6.37 12.56 -13.44
CA GLU A 41 5.44 13.58 -13.93
C GLU A 41 4.20 12.98 -14.63
N SER A 42 3.11 13.75 -14.68
CA SER A 42 1.93 13.37 -15.45
C SER A 42 2.20 13.31 -16.96
N GLU A 43 1.51 12.40 -17.67
CA GLU A 43 1.72 12.18 -19.12
C GLU A 43 1.46 13.43 -19.95
N LYS A 44 0.52 14.28 -19.49
CA LYS A 44 0.11 15.49 -20.18
C LYS A 44 -0.11 16.62 -19.17
N THR A 45 0.02 17.83 -19.68
CA THR A 45 -0.49 19.04 -19.07
C THR A 45 -2.01 19.06 -19.23
N ASN A 46 -2.73 19.37 -18.17
CA ASN A 46 -4.17 19.59 -18.19
C ASN A 46 -4.42 21.11 -18.19
N GLU A 47 -4.93 21.69 -19.28
CA GLU A 47 -5.26 23.13 -19.35
C GLU A 47 -4.17 24.12 -18.86
N GLY A 48 -2.89 23.75 -18.97
CA GLY A 48 -1.75 24.58 -18.50
C GLY A 48 -1.16 24.21 -17.14
N ASP A 49 -1.74 23.24 -16.41
CA ASP A 49 -1.17 22.70 -15.18
C ASP A 49 -0.66 21.26 -15.36
N LYS A 50 0.26 20.85 -14.48
CA LYS A 50 0.89 19.52 -14.49
C LYS A 50 1.15 19.09 -13.05
N ILE A 51 1.17 17.78 -12.81
CA ILE A 51 1.61 17.26 -11.51
C ILE A 51 2.89 16.44 -11.62
N GLY A 52 3.67 16.49 -10.56
CA GLY A 52 4.78 15.58 -10.28
C GLY A 52 4.53 14.85 -8.97
N VAL A 53 4.77 13.54 -8.95
CA VAL A 53 4.82 12.74 -7.73
C VAL A 53 6.27 12.61 -7.30
N LEU A 54 6.55 12.92 -6.03
CA LEU A 54 7.86 12.85 -5.41
C LEU A 54 7.84 11.79 -4.31
N VAL A 55 8.76 10.83 -4.40
CA VAL A 55 9.00 9.82 -3.35
C VAL A 55 10.38 10.07 -2.76
N LEU A 56 10.47 10.22 -1.44
CA LEU A 56 11.74 10.36 -0.72
C LEU A 56 12.12 9.05 -0.04
N SER A 57 13.41 8.72 -0.05
CA SER A 57 13.99 7.58 0.67
C SER A 57 15.28 7.99 1.38
N LYS A 58 15.45 7.54 2.62
CA LYS A 58 16.68 7.78 3.42
C LYS A 58 17.73 6.69 3.19
N ASP A 59 17.30 5.49 2.81
CA ASP A 59 18.14 4.28 2.71
C ASP A 59 18.28 3.76 1.26
N ASN A 60 17.72 4.50 0.29
CA ASN A 60 17.63 4.12 -1.13
C ASN A 60 16.84 2.83 -1.39
N LYS A 61 15.98 2.43 -0.44
CA LYS A 61 15.21 1.20 -0.50
C LYS A 61 13.76 1.43 -0.13
N THR A 62 13.52 2.17 0.94
CA THR A 62 12.22 2.35 1.56
C THR A 62 11.73 3.77 1.35
N ALA A 63 10.49 3.93 0.92
CA ALA A 63 9.85 5.22 0.87
C ALA A 63 9.59 5.74 2.29
N ASN A 64 9.97 6.98 2.56
CA ASN A 64 9.76 7.66 3.83
C ASN A 64 8.81 8.86 3.72
N SER A 65 8.57 9.34 2.50
CA SER A 65 7.60 10.39 2.21
C SER A 65 7.14 10.25 0.77
N LEU A 66 5.88 10.61 0.53
CA LEU A 66 5.24 10.69 -0.77
C LEU A 66 4.57 12.05 -0.85
N SER A 67 4.80 12.79 -1.93
CA SER A 67 4.20 14.10 -2.13
C SER A 67 3.74 14.26 -3.57
N VAL A 68 2.72 15.09 -3.77
CA VAL A 68 2.29 15.57 -5.08
C VAL A 68 2.62 17.06 -5.17
N VAL A 69 3.26 17.44 -6.26
CA VAL A 69 3.64 18.80 -6.60
C VAL A 69 2.81 19.24 -7.79
N VAL A 70 2.15 20.39 -7.69
CA VAL A 70 1.34 21.00 -8.75
C VAL A 70 2.09 22.18 -9.36
N SER A 71 2.18 22.19 -10.69
CA SER A 71 2.69 23.32 -11.47
C SER A 71 1.54 23.99 -12.20
N GLY A 72 1.49 25.33 -12.22
CA GLY A 72 0.47 26.13 -12.91
C GLY A 72 -0.75 26.52 -12.06
N ASP A 73 -0.96 25.88 -10.91
CA ASP A 73 -1.99 26.24 -9.92
C ASP A 73 -1.54 25.90 -8.49
N GLU A 74 -2.42 26.10 -7.51
CA GLU A 74 -2.25 25.70 -6.12
C GLU A 74 -3.44 24.85 -5.63
N PHE A 75 -3.22 24.02 -4.62
CA PHE A 75 -4.27 23.23 -3.99
C PHE A 75 -5.35 24.13 -3.38
N ASP A 76 -6.61 23.79 -3.59
CA ASP A 76 -7.76 24.42 -2.92
C ASP A 76 -7.93 23.83 -1.51
N CYS A 77 -6.94 24.10 -0.66
CA CYS A 77 -6.81 23.52 0.66
C CYS A 77 -6.17 24.53 1.61
N HIS A 78 -6.55 24.50 2.89
CA HIS A 78 -5.89 25.31 3.91
C HIS A 78 -4.64 24.61 4.46
N TYR A 79 -3.71 25.43 4.93
CA TYR A 79 -2.49 24.94 5.54
C TYR A 79 -2.78 24.14 6.81
N ARG A 80 -2.23 22.92 6.90
CA ARG A 80 -2.42 21.95 8.00
C ARG A 80 -3.84 21.41 8.18
N GLU A 81 -4.76 21.70 7.27
CA GLU A 81 -6.04 21.01 7.22
C GLU A 81 -5.90 19.71 6.41
N LEU A 82 -6.61 18.68 6.84
CA LEU A 82 -6.68 17.42 6.10
C LEU A 82 -7.45 17.69 4.83
N CYS A 83 -6.81 17.46 3.69
CA CYS A 83 -7.42 17.58 2.39
C CYS A 83 -7.44 16.24 1.70
N SER A 84 -8.26 16.17 0.67
CA SER A 84 -8.62 14.93 0.05
C SER A 84 -8.72 15.10 -1.45
N GLY A 85 -7.98 14.26 -2.17
CA GLY A 85 -8.16 14.02 -3.59
C GLY A 85 -8.68 12.61 -3.80
N TYR A 86 -8.61 12.14 -5.03
CA TYR A 86 -8.94 10.77 -5.37
C TYR A 86 -7.80 10.13 -6.15
N ILE A 87 -7.61 8.83 -5.95
CA ILE A 87 -6.68 8.02 -6.72
C ILE A 87 -7.38 6.76 -7.24
N LYS A 88 -7.03 6.38 -8.46
CA LYS A 88 -7.45 5.13 -9.09
C LYS A 88 -6.24 4.44 -9.69
N TYR A 89 -6.06 3.17 -9.37
CA TYR A 89 -5.01 2.33 -9.95
C TYR A 89 -5.61 1.48 -11.06
N ASP A 90 -5.04 1.56 -12.26
CA ASP A 90 -5.51 0.86 -13.46
C ASP A 90 -7.04 0.98 -13.65
N ASN A 91 -7.74 -0.16 -13.67
CA ASN A 91 -9.20 -0.24 -13.79
C ASN A 91 -9.88 -0.55 -12.44
N GLY A 92 -9.17 -0.26 -11.35
CA GLY A 92 -9.62 -0.47 -9.98
C GLY A 92 -10.67 0.52 -9.51
N LYS A 93 -10.94 0.50 -8.20
CA LYS A 93 -11.85 1.46 -7.55
C LYS A 93 -11.21 2.84 -7.46
N ILE A 94 -12.04 3.88 -7.49
CA ILE A 94 -11.63 5.20 -7.03
C ILE A 94 -11.61 5.15 -5.51
N ILE A 95 -10.48 5.51 -4.91
CA ILE A 95 -10.33 5.63 -3.47
C ILE A 95 -9.90 7.05 -3.12
N GLU A 96 -10.19 7.44 -1.89
CA GLU A 96 -9.76 8.71 -1.36
C GLU A 96 -8.23 8.77 -1.25
N LEU A 97 -7.63 9.92 -1.56
CA LEU A 97 -6.20 10.18 -1.44
C LEU A 97 -6.00 11.33 -0.45
N PRO A 98 -5.88 11.03 0.85
CA PRO A 98 -5.76 12.06 1.87
C PRO A 98 -4.35 12.66 1.91
N PHE A 99 -4.25 13.98 2.08
CA PHE A 99 -2.97 14.71 2.09
C PHE A 99 -3.02 15.98 2.93
N PHE A 100 -1.84 16.49 3.30
CA PHE A 100 -1.67 17.79 3.96
C PHE A 100 -0.83 18.74 3.11
N ILE A 101 -1.13 20.03 3.15
CA ILE A 101 -0.29 21.04 2.51
C ILE A 101 1.00 21.26 3.31
N SER A 102 2.14 21.06 2.64
CA SER A 102 3.46 21.19 3.26
C SER A 102 3.96 22.62 3.26
N GLY A 103 3.83 23.28 4.41
CA GLY A 103 4.33 24.65 4.60
C GLY A 103 3.40 25.70 3.97
N THR A 104 3.94 26.90 3.74
CA THR A 104 3.18 27.98 3.10
C THR A 104 3.06 27.81 1.58
N ASN A 105 3.79 26.86 0.99
CA ASN A 105 3.68 26.55 -0.42
C ASN A 105 2.48 25.64 -0.66
N LYS A 106 1.39 26.22 -1.17
CA LYS A 106 0.15 25.51 -1.49
C LYS A 106 0.24 24.66 -2.76
N ASN A 107 1.42 24.47 -3.33
CA ASN A 107 1.61 23.62 -4.50
C ASN A 107 2.14 22.23 -4.15
N ILE A 108 2.41 21.95 -2.86
CA ILE A 108 2.95 20.67 -2.41
C ILE A 108 2.00 20.05 -1.38
N GLY A 109 1.46 18.89 -1.72
CA GLY A 109 0.63 18.05 -0.86
C GLY A 109 1.40 16.81 -0.44
N GLU A 110 1.60 16.64 0.86
CA GLU A 110 2.20 15.43 1.44
C GLU A 110 1.12 14.36 1.61
N ILE A 111 1.24 13.26 0.89
CA ILE A 111 0.29 12.15 0.88
C ILE A 111 0.38 11.37 2.18
N LEU A 112 -0.76 11.08 2.78
CA LEU A 112 -0.86 10.19 3.93
C LEU A 112 -0.82 8.73 3.47
N TYR A 113 -0.39 7.85 4.38
CA TYR A 113 -0.31 6.40 4.14
C TYR A 113 0.61 6.03 2.97
N ILE A 114 1.86 6.47 3.12
CA ILE A 114 2.92 6.35 2.12
C ILE A 114 3.11 4.90 1.70
N GLU A 115 3.08 3.97 2.65
CA GLU A 115 3.50 2.59 2.42
C GLU A 115 2.57 1.84 1.45
N SER A 116 1.26 1.86 1.70
CA SER A 116 0.30 1.20 0.80
C SER A 116 0.17 1.90 -0.54
N THR A 117 0.27 3.23 -0.56
CA THR A 117 0.19 4.02 -1.80
C THR A 117 1.38 3.71 -2.71
N VAL A 118 2.60 3.73 -2.16
CA VAL A 118 3.83 3.38 -2.89
C VAL A 118 3.77 1.96 -3.43
N ASP A 119 3.37 0.98 -2.61
CA ASP A 119 3.30 -0.41 -3.08
C ASP A 119 2.21 -0.65 -4.13
N SER A 120 1.08 0.07 -4.04
CA SER A 120 0.04 0.03 -5.08
C SER A 120 0.53 0.67 -6.38
N MET A 121 1.23 1.81 -6.29
CA MET A 121 1.83 2.47 -7.46
C MET A 121 2.84 1.58 -8.19
N ARG A 122 3.70 0.86 -7.46
CA ARG A 122 4.71 -0.05 -8.06
C ARG A 122 4.10 -1.16 -8.90
N LYS A 123 2.88 -1.60 -8.55
CA LYS A 123 2.18 -2.71 -9.20
C LYS A 123 1.26 -2.25 -10.33
N ALA A 124 0.81 -1.00 -10.29
CA ALA A 124 -0.11 -0.45 -11.27
C ALA A 124 0.58 -0.18 -12.61
N ASN A 125 -0.17 -0.34 -13.71
CA ASN A 125 0.30 0.10 -15.02
C ASN A 125 0.00 1.59 -15.27
N HIS A 126 -1.08 2.09 -14.71
CA HIS A 126 -1.49 3.48 -14.77
C HIS A 126 -2.07 3.89 -13.44
N ILE A 127 -1.88 5.15 -13.08
CA ILE A 127 -2.61 5.78 -11.99
C ILE A 127 -3.31 7.03 -12.51
N PHE A 128 -4.49 7.26 -11.98
CA PHE A 128 -5.25 8.48 -12.16
C PHE A 128 -5.34 9.16 -10.81
N ILE A 129 -4.92 10.42 -10.73
CA ILE A 129 -4.98 11.22 -9.52
C ILE A 129 -5.88 12.41 -9.83
N GLU A 130 -6.86 12.68 -8.97
CA GLU A 130 -7.74 13.84 -9.04
C GLU A 130 -7.53 14.71 -7.80
N LEU A 131 -7.28 15.99 -7.99
CA LEU A 131 -6.90 16.90 -6.91
C LEU A 131 -7.76 18.17 -6.94
N PRO A 132 -8.16 18.70 -5.77
CA PRO A 132 -8.84 19.99 -5.69
C PRO A 132 -7.83 21.12 -5.89
N LEU A 133 -8.00 21.88 -6.97
CA LEU A 133 -7.18 23.03 -7.33
C LEU A 133 -7.98 24.33 -7.28
N LYS A 134 -7.34 25.42 -6.86
CA LYS A 134 -8.02 26.67 -6.54
C LYS A 134 -8.69 27.34 -7.74
N LYS A 135 -8.07 27.31 -8.93
CA LYS A 135 -8.63 27.98 -10.12
C LYS A 135 -9.54 27.06 -10.94
N LYS A 136 -9.33 25.75 -10.83
CA LYS A 136 -9.93 24.76 -11.74
C LYS A 136 -10.88 23.77 -11.06
N GLY A 137 -10.98 23.79 -9.74
CA GLY A 137 -11.69 22.77 -8.99
C GLY A 137 -10.99 21.41 -9.11
N LEU A 138 -11.78 20.34 -9.18
CA LEU A 138 -11.25 18.97 -9.30
C LEU A 138 -10.60 18.75 -10.67
N SER A 139 -9.29 18.52 -10.67
CA SER A 139 -8.49 18.31 -11.88
C SER A 139 -7.87 16.92 -11.87
N GLN A 140 -8.00 16.20 -12.98
CA GLN A 140 -7.52 14.83 -13.13
C GLN A 140 -6.21 14.76 -13.91
N TYR A 141 -5.33 13.85 -13.48
CA TYR A 141 -4.03 13.58 -14.06
C TYR A 141 -3.83 12.09 -14.23
N LYS A 142 -3.12 11.73 -15.31
CA LYS A 142 -2.73 10.35 -15.57
C LYS A 142 -1.21 10.21 -15.52
N LEU A 143 -0.73 9.17 -14.85
CA LEU A 143 0.69 8.84 -14.72
C LEU A 143 0.93 7.35 -15.01
N LYS A 144 2.18 7.02 -15.31
CA LYS A 144 2.68 5.65 -15.57
C LYS A 144 3.75 5.29 -14.54
N PRO A 145 3.37 4.65 -13.42
CA PRO A 145 4.28 4.47 -12.29
C PRO A 145 5.24 3.29 -12.44
N GLN A 146 5.30 2.62 -13.61
CA GLN A 146 6.20 1.49 -13.80
C GLN A 146 7.67 1.88 -13.59
N GLY A 147 8.40 1.03 -12.87
CA GLY A 147 9.82 1.22 -12.60
C GLY A 147 10.11 1.97 -11.30
N LEU A 148 9.13 2.13 -10.40
CA LEU A 148 9.37 2.57 -9.02
C LEU A 148 10.12 1.48 -8.23
N ASN A 149 11.32 1.81 -7.75
CA ASN A 149 12.24 0.90 -7.09
C ASN A 149 12.09 0.91 -5.57
N PHE A 150 11.65 2.04 -4.99
CA PHE A 150 11.46 2.15 -3.55
C PHE A 150 10.22 1.38 -3.13
N ILE A 151 10.30 0.69 -1.99
CA ILE A 151 9.23 -0.13 -1.42
C ILE A 151 8.52 0.64 -0.30
N GLY A 152 7.22 0.41 -0.15
CA GLY A 152 6.44 1.03 0.92
C GLY A 152 6.76 0.45 2.29
N TYR A 153 6.70 -0.88 2.41
CA TYR A 153 7.02 -1.60 3.65
C TYR A 153 8.39 -2.25 3.61
N SER A 154 9.32 -1.82 4.46
CA SER A 154 10.70 -2.35 4.49
C SER A 154 10.88 -3.67 5.22
N GLU A 155 10.03 -3.94 6.21
CA GLU A 155 10.15 -5.11 7.07
C GLU A 155 9.07 -6.14 6.77
N ARG A 156 9.49 -7.40 6.62
CA ARG A 156 8.58 -8.54 6.61
C ARG A 156 8.15 -8.84 8.03
N LYS A 157 6.88 -8.65 8.32
CA LYS A 157 6.32 -8.82 9.65
C LYS A 157 5.02 -9.63 9.55
N ASP A 158 4.97 -10.72 10.31
CA ASP A 158 3.77 -11.56 10.37
C ASP A 158 2.57 -10.70 10.80
N PHE A 159 1.42 -10.95 10.20
CA PHE A 159 0.18 -10.19 10.44
C PHE A 159 0.22 -8.72 9.97
N ILE A 160 1.23 -8.33 9.20
CA ILE A 160 1.32 -7.01 8.54
C ILE A 160 1.41 -7.14 7.03
N ASN A 161 2.39 -7.90 6.54
CA ASN A 161 2.57 -8.17 5.10
C ASN A 161 2.95 -9.62 4.81
N THR A 162 3.04 -10.45 5.86
CA THR A 162 3.33 -11.88 5.75
C THR A 162 2.43 -12.71 6.65
N ILE A 163 2.24 -13.98 6.29
CA ILE A 163 1.60 -15.00 7.14
C ILE A 163 2.17 -16.39 6.81
N SER A 164 2.60 -17.12 7.83
CA SER A 164 3.10 -18.51 7.67
C SER A 164 4.23 -18.64 6.64
N GLY A 165 5.04 -17.59 6.47
CA GLY A 165 6.13 -17.54 5.49
C GLY A 165 5.72 -17.10 4.08
N PHE A 166 4.44 -16.80 3.85
CA PHE A 166 3.95 -16.21 2.60
C PHE A 166 3.86 -14.69 2.75
N ASP A 167 4.61 -13.99 1.90
CA ASP A 167 4.61 -12.55 1.72
C ASP A 167 3.58 -12.12 0.67
N PHE A 168 2.68 -11.21 1.03
CA PHE A 168 1.63 -10.73 0.13
C PHE A 168 2.13 -9.82 -0.99
N ASP A 169 3.36 -9.32 -0.89
CA ASP A 169 4.02 -8.56 -1.97
C ASP A 169 4.70 -9.47 -3.01
N SER A 170 4.76 -10.78 -2.75
CA SER A 170 5.38 -11.74 -3.66
C SER A 170 4.40 -12.30 -4.69
N GLN A 171 4.93 -12.61 -5.88
CA GLN A 171 4.20 -13.36 -6.90
C GLN A 171 4.31 -14.87 -6.63
N TYR A 172 3.20 -15.58 -6.74
CA TYR A 172 3.17 -17.04 -6.52
C TYR A 172 2.59 -17.77 -7.74
N SER A 173 3.17 -17.53 -8.92
CA SER A 173 2.67 -18.08 -10.19
C SER A 173 2.43 -19.59 -10.19
N ASN A 174 3.22 -20.36 -9.43
CA ASN A 174 2.99 -21.80 -9.28
C ASN A 174 1.72 -22.11 -8.46
N TYR A 175 1.49 -21.38 -7.36
CA TYR A 175 0.26 -21.51 -6.58
C TYR A 175 -0.95 -20.98 -7.35
N TYR A 176 -0.81 -19.88 -8.07
CA TYR A 176 -1.87 -19.35 -8.90
C TYR A 176 -2.27 -20.31 -10.03
N LYS A 177 -1.31 -20.91 -10.74
CA LYS A 177 -1.59 -21.95 -11.73
C LYS A 177 -2.33 -23.15 -11.13
N LYS A 178 -1.91 -23.63 -9.96
CA LYS A 178 -2.64 -24.67 -9.21
C LYS A 178 -4.05 -24.22 -8.85
N ALA A 179 -4.19 -22.98 -8.38
CA ALA A 179 -5.47 -22.40 -8.01
C ALA A 179 -6.45 -22.29 -9.20
N LEU A 180 -5.94 -21.95 -10.40
CA LEU A 180 -6.74 -21.93 -11.63
C LEU A 180 -7.23 -23.32 -12.05
N SER A 181 -6.43 -24.36 -11.79
CA SER A 181 -6.82 -25.75 -12.08
C SER A 181 -7.85 -26.31 -11.09
N ASN A 182 -7.99 -25.69 -9.92
CA ASN A 182 -8.99 -26.05 -8.92
C ASN A 182 -10.35 -25.38 -9.22
N THR A 183 -11.43 -26.13 -9.06
CA THR A 183 -12.81 -25.63 -9.28
C THR A 183 -13.34 -24.75 -8.13
N LYS A 184 -12.63 -24.67 -6.99
CA LYS A 184 -13.03 -23.84 -5.85
C LYS A 184 -12.75 -22.37 -6.12
N LYS A 185 -13.73 -21.70 -6.72
CA LYS A 185 -13.81 -20.23 -6.76
C LYS A 185 -14.58 -19.73 -5.54
N ARG A 186 -13.98 -18.85 -4.74
CA ARG A 186 -14.69 -18.11 -3.68
C ARG A 186 -14.73 -16.65 -4.06
N ASN A 187 -15.93 -16.11 -4.26
CA ASN A 187 -16.13 -14.68 -4.59
C ASN A 187 -15.27 -14.22 -5.78
N GLY A 188 -15.11 -15.08 -6.80
CA GLY A 188 -14.29 -14.79 -7.98
C GLY A 188 -12.78 -15.02 -7.84
N LEU A 189 -12.29 -15.34 -6.64
CA LEU A 189 -10.88 -15.67 -6.39
C LEU A 189 -10.59 -17.14 -6.69
N SER A 190 -9.40 -17.41 -7.23
CA SER A 190 -8.90 -18.78 -7.42
C SER A 190 -8.06 -19.18 -6.21
N CYS A 191 -8.38 -20.27 -5.54
CA CYS A 191 -7.70 -20.67 -4.30
C CYS A 191 -6.89 -21.98 -4.43
N ALA A 192 -5.77 -22.05 -3.73
CA ALA A 192 -4.93 -23.24 -3.61
C ALA A 192 -4.57 -23.54 -2.14
N ASP A 193 -4.47 -24.82 -1.82
CA ASP A 193 -3.91 -25.28 -0.54
C ASP A 193 -2.38 -25.19 -0.58
N ALA A 194 -1.81 -24.62 0.47
CA ALA A 194 -0.39 -24.37 0.69
C ALA A 194 0.10 -24.89 2.04
N ALA A 195 -0.68 -25.72 2.74
CA ALA A 195 -0.35 -26.21 4.08
C ALA A 195 0.98 -26.97 4.16
N ILE A 196 1.40 -27.62 3.07
CA ILE A 196 2.64 -28.40 3.02
C ILE A 196 3.86 -27.49 3.20
N ASP A 197 3.88 -26.35 2.49
CA ASP A 197 4.99 -25.39 2.47
C ASP A 197 4.88 -24.32 3.58
N ALA A 198 3.79 -24.35 4.34
CA ALA A 198 3.51 -23.42 5.43
C ALA A 198 4.58 -23.49 6.53
N LYS A 199 5.14 -22.33 6.88
CA LYS A 199 6.01 -22.19 8.06
C LYS A 199 5.16 -22.16 9.34
N ALA A 200 5.75 -22.63 10.43
CA ALA A 200 5.10 -22.60 11.73
C ALA A 200 4.82 -21.15 12.18
N ILE A 201 3.61 -20.91 12.69
CA ILE A 201 3.21 -19.65 13.32
C ILE A 201 3.34 -19.86 14.83
N LEU A 202 4.18 -19.06 15.50
CA LEU A 202 4.44 -19.19 16.94
C LEU A 202 4.83 -20.62 17.34
N GLY A 203 5.62 -21.30 16.50
CA GLY A 203 6.06 -22.68 16.71
C GLY A 203 5.03 -23.75 16.39
N VAL A 204 3.84 -23.39 15.90
CA VAL A 204 2.76 -24.33 15.55
C VAL A 204 2.58 -24.39 14.03
N LYS A 205 2.67 -25.60 13.47
CA LYS A 205 2.41 -25.81 12.04
C LYS A 205 0.90 -25.72 11.76
N PRO A 206 0.46 -25.02 10.71
CA PRO A 206 -0.93 -25.01 10.30
C PRO A 206 -1.46 -26.39 9.92
N ASN A 207 -2.71 -26.66 10.27
CA ASN A 207 -3.48 -27.80 9.75
C ASN A 207 -3.87 -27.58 8.29
N LYS A 208 -4.20 -26.32 7.94
CA LYS A 208 -4.60 -25.89 6.60
C LYS A 208 -4.05 -24.50 6.32
N LEU A 209 -3.70 -24.23 5.07
CA LEU A 209 -3.38 -22.89 4.60
C LEU A 209 -3.96 -22.73 3.19
N GLU A 210 -4.98 -21.90 3.05
CA GLU A 210 -5.60 -21.56 1.77
C GLU A 210 -5.10 -20.20 1.32
N LEU A 211 -4.52 -20.14 0.12
CA LEU A 211 -4.10 -18.91 -0.53
C LEU A 211 -5.04 -18.64 -1.71
N CYS A 212 -5.67 -17.47 -1.74
CA CYS A 212 -6.58 -17.09 -2.82
C CYS A 212 -6.03 -15.90 -3.60
N PHE A 213 -6.12 -16.04 -4.91
CA PHE A 213 -5.48 -15.19 -5.88
C PHE A 213 -6.50 -14.55 -6.82
N LEU A 214 -6.15 -13.38 -7.31
CA LEU A 214 -6.78 -12.74 -8.46
C LEU A 214 -5.68 -12.26 -9.40
N ASP A 215 -5.72 -12.68 -10.66
CA ASP A 215 -4.73 -12.32 -11.69
C ASP A 215 -3.27 -12.47 -11.21
N ASP A 216 -2.95 -13.59 -10.56
CA ASP A 216 -1.64 -13.95 -9.97
C ASP A 216 -1.23 -13.18 -8.68
N TYR A 217 -2.06 -12.25 -8.22
CA TYR A 217 -1.84 -11.53 -6.97
C TYR A 217 -2.52 -12.23 -5.79
N LEU A 218 -1.77 -12.42 -4.69
CA LEU A 218 -2.32 -12.95 -3.44
C LEU A 218 -3.25 -11.90 -2.81
N ILE A 219 -4.54 -12.22 -2.70
CA ILE A 219 -5.55 -11.31 -2.13
C ILE A 219 -5.89 -11.69 -0.70
N THR A 220 -6.06 -13.00 -0.45
CA THR A 220 -6.38 -13.49 0.88
C THR A 220 -5.57 -14.72 1.23
N ALA A 221 -5.22 -14.84 2.51
CA ALA A 221 -4.66 -16.07 3.07
C ALA A 221 -5.47 -16.47 4.30
N SER A 222 -5.89 -17.73 4.36
CA SER A 222 -6.64 -18.30 5.47
C SER A 222 -5.87 -19.48 6.05
N VAL A 223 -5.49 -19.40 7.32
CA VAL A 223 -4.77 -20.44 8.04
C VAL A 223 -5.65 -21.05 9.12
N SER A 224 -5.62 -22.37 9.25
CA SER A 224 -6.22 -23.10 10.38
C SER A 224 -5.12 -23.66 11.27
N LEU A 225 -5.17 -23.34 12.56
CA LEU A 225 -4.25 -23.80 13.59
C LEU A 225 -5.01 -24.65 14.63
N PRO A 226 -4.36 -25.59 15.33
CA PRO A 226 -5.01 -26.31 16.42
C PRO A 226 -5.42 -25.37 17.56
N ARG A 227 -6.62 -25.56 18.12
CA ARG A 227 -7.15 -24.69 19.17
C ARG A 227 -6.53 -25.02 20.53
N THR A 228 -5.84 -24.02 21.10
CA THR A 228 -5.48 -23.97 22.52
C THR A 228 -5.60 -22.54 23.02
N GLU A 229 -6.04 -22.34 24.26
CA GLU A 229 -6.15 -20.99 24.86
C GLU A 229 -4.81 -20.26 24.86
N LYS A 230 -3.71 -20.98 25.10
CA LYS A 230 -2.35 -20.41 25.06
C LYS A 230 -2.00 -19.88 23.67
N LEU A 231 -2.27 -20.65 22.61
CA LEU A 231 -1.99 -20.21 21.25
C LEU A 231 -2.86 -19.01 20.86
N LYS A 232 -4.17 -19.06 21.17
CA LYS A 232 -5.10 -17.95 20.94
C LYS A 232 -4.61 -16.65 21.56
N ASN A 233 -4.28 -16.67 22.85
CA ASN A 233 -3.83 -15.48 23.56
C ASN A 233 -2.50 -14.95 22.98
N ASN A 234 -1.58 -15.84 22.60
CA ASN A 234 -0.35 -15.43 21.95
C ASN A 234 -0.58 -14.82 20.56
N LEU A 235 -1.51 -15.36 19.77
CA LEU A 235 -1.89 -14.81 18.47
C LEU A 235 -2.47 -13.40 18.62
N ILE A 236 -3.45 -13.21 19.53
CA ILE A 236 -4.03 -11.89 19.82
C ILE A 236 -2.94 -10.90 20.21
N ASN A 237 -2.05 -11.27 21.14
CA ASN A 237 -0.99 -10.39 21.62
C ASN A 237 -0.02 -10.00 20.50
N VAL A 238 0.37 -10.95 19.65
CA VAL A 238 1.29 -10.67 18.53
C VAL A 238 0.62 -9.79 17.48
N ILE A 239 -0.65 -10.05 17.14
CA ILE A 239 -1.39 -9.22 16.18
C ILE A 239 -1.55 -7.79 16.72
N ASN A 240 -1.98 -7.63 17.98
CA ASN A 240 -2.13 -6.32 18.62
C ASN A 240 -0.81 -5.55 18.66
N LYS A 241 0.27 -6.20 19.09
CA LYS A 241 1.62 -5.60 19.12
C LYS A 241 2.07 -5.19 17.72
N ASN A 242 1.84 -6.05 16.74
CA ASN A 242 2.32 -5.80 15.38
C ASN A 242 1.56 -4.65 14.72
N ARG A 243 0.25 -4.54 14.99
CA ARG A 243 -0.66 -3.53 14.44
C ARG A 243 -0.80 -2.27 15.30
N ASN A 244 -0.08 -2.18 16.41
CA ASN A 244 -0.12 -1.05 17.34
C ASN A 244 -1.55 -0.70 17.82
N VAL A 245 -2.34 -1.75 18.11
CA VAL A 245 -3.73 -1.63 18.59
C VAL A 245 -3.70 -1.28 20.07
N SER A 246 -4.55 -0.33 20.48
CA SER A 246 -4.63 0.12 21.87
C SER A 246 -5.13 -1.00 22.80
N ASP A 247 -4.80 -0.91 24.09
CA ASP A 247 -5.22 -1.92 25.07
C ASP A 247 -6.75 -1.97 25.28
N GLU A 248 -7.48 -0.92 24.87
CA GLU A 248 -8.93 -0.78 24.99
C GLU A 248 -9.69 -1.44 23.82
N ASP A 249 -9.02 -1.66 22.68
CA ASP A 249 -9.57 -2.30 21.48
C ASP A 249 -9.29 -3.82 21.43
N LYS A 250 -8.96 -4.42 22.58
CA LYS A 250 -8.60 -5.83 22.67
C LYS A 250 -9.79 -6.74 22.38
N ALA A 251 -9.64 -7.51 21.31
CA ALA A 251 -10.28 -8.78 21.02
C ALA A 251 -11.05 -9.46 22.18
N THR A 252 -12.37 -9.60 22.06
CA THR A 252 -13.20 -10.40 22.98
C THR A 252 -13.61 -11.75 22.36
N SER A 253 -14.07 -12.66 23.22
CA SER A 253 -14.10 -14.11 22.99
C SER A 253 -15.13 -14.56 21.94
N GLU A 254 -14.61 -15.28 20.93
CA GLU A 254 -15.21 -16.10 19.84
C GLU A 254 -14.87 -15.59 18.44
N TYR A 255 -15.01 -14.28 18.22
CA TYR A 255 -14.68 -13.63 16.96
C TYR A 255 -13.80 -12.42 17.24
N THR A 256 -12.67 -12.34 16.56
CA THR A 256 -11.83 -11.16 16.63
C THR A 256 -11.59 -10.61 15.25
N LEU A 257 -11.91 -9.34 15.08
CA LEU A 257 -11.70 -8.61 13.84
C LEU A 257 -10.75 -7.45 14.10
N TRP A 258 -9.63 -7.43 13.40
CA TRP A 258 -8.76 -6.27 13.30
C TRP A 258 -8.98 -5.62 11.96
N ILE A 259 -9.61 -4.47 11.95
CA ILE A 259 -9.75 -3.62 10.77
C ILE A 259 -8.54 -2.68 10.76
N SER A 260 -7.91 -2.46 9.60
CA SER A 260 -7.08 -1.28 9.39
C SER A 260 -7.89 -0.25 8.66
N ASP A 261 -7.40 0.98 8.65
CA ASP A 261 -7.78 1.88 7.58
C ASP A 261 -7.54 1.23 6.19
N TYR A 262 -8.21 1.77 5.18
CA TYR A 262 -8.10 1.33 3.77
C TYR A 262 -6.66 1.39 3.23
N TYR A 263 -5.75 1.99 3.99
CA TYR A 263 -4.43 2.38 3.57
C TYR A 263 -3.32 1.62 4.29
N SER A 264 -3.64 0.57 5.05
CA SER A 264 -2.66 -0.44 5.40
C SER A 264 -2.60 -1.53 4.32
N SER A 265 -1.47 -2.23 4.23
CA SER A 265 -1.33 -3.35 3.31
C SER A 265 -2.33 -4.49 3.57
N ILE A 266 -2.80 -4.67 4.80
CA ILE A 266 -3.79 -5.70 5.18
C ILE A 266 -5.03 -5.04 5.78
N SER A 267 -6.11 -4.97 4.99
CA SER A 267 -7.40 -4.38 5.38
C SER A 267 -7.93 -4.97 6.66
N SER A 268 -7.86 -6.29 6.76
CA SER A 268 -8.51 -6.98 7.86
C SER A 268 -7.83 -8.29 8.19
N ILE A 269 -7.76 -8.57 9.49
CA ILE A 269 -7.47 -9.89 10.03
C ILE A 269 -8.73 -10.34 10.76
N PHE A 270 -9.21 -11.51 10.40
CA PHE A 270 -10.36 -12.13 11.04
C PHE A 270 -9.93 -13.43 11.67
N MET A 271 -10.11 -13.55 12.98
CA MET A 271 -9.86 -14.77 13.74
C MET A 271 -11.18 -15.32 14.26
N MET A 272 -11.42 -16.60 13.98
CA MET A 272 -12.56 -17.37 14.49
C MET A 272 -12.08 -18.60 15.22
N GLU A 273 -12.86 -19.02 16.21
CA GLU A 273 -12.74 -20.35 16.81
C GLU A 273 -13.80 -21.28 16.20
N GLU A 274 -13.36 -22.41 15.66
CA GLU A 274 -14.24 -23.48 15.14
C GLU A 274 -13.88 -24.76 15.89
N ASP A 275 -14.70 -25.27 16.83
CA ASP A 275 -14.50 -26.47 17.67
C ASP A 275 -13.04 -26.76 18.13
N LYS A 276 -12.21 -27.32 17.24
CA LYS A 276 -10.82 -27.78 17.46
C LYS A 276 -9.76 -26.95 16.74
N GLU A 277 -10.16 -25.90 16.02
CA GLU A 277 -9.28 -25.06 15.20
C GLU A 277 -9.47 -23.56 15.54
N ILE A 278 -8.39 -22.80 15.40
CA ILE A 278 -8.40 -21.34 15.31
C ILE A 278 -8.13 -21.02 13.85
N LYS A 279 -9.05 -20.31 13.21
CA LYS A 279 -8.94 -19.91 11.81
C LYS A 279 -8.64 -18.43 11.75
N ILE A 280 -7.53 -18.07 11.10
CA ILE A 280 -7.15 -16.68 10.82
C ILE A 280 -7.24 -16.44 9.33
N THR A 281 -7.96 -15.40 8.92
CA THR A 281 -8.04 -14.94 7.53
C THR A 281 -7.51 -13.53 7.43
N MET A 282 -6.59 -13.29 6.52
CA MET A 282 -6.00 -11.99 6.24
C MET A 282 -6.39 -11.55 4.83
N ILE A 283 -6.83 -10.30 4.68
CA ILE A 283 -7.21 -9.68 3.39
C ILE A 283 -6.21 -8.57 3.08
N TYR A 284 -5.62 -8.60 1.89
CA TYR A 284 -4.56 -7.68 1.47
C TYR A 284 -5.08 -6.62 0.50
N ASN A 285 -4.91 -5.35 0.88
CA ASN A 285 -5.51 -4.19 0.23
C ASN A 285 -4.76 -3.70 -1.00
N VAL A 286 -3.43 -3.76 -1.00
CA VAL A 286 -2.62 -3.23 -2.11
C VAL A 286 -3.01 -3.89 -3.43
N ASN A 287 -3.34 -5.19 -3.40
CA ASN A 287 -3.82 -5.90 -4.58
C ASN A 287 -5.34 -5.76 -4.78
N SER A 288 -6.14 -5.51 -3.73
CA SER A 288 -7.60 -5.36 -3.84
C SER A 288 -8.00 -4.09 -4.59
N ASN A 289 -7.19 -3.03 -4.50
CA ASN A 289 -7.41 -1.78 -5.23
C ASN A 289 -7.09 -1.86 -6.73
N LEU A 290 -6.35 -2.89 -7.16
CA LEU A 290 -6.06 -3.17 -8.58
C LEU A 290 -7.18 -3.98 -9.26
N VAL A 291 -8.17 -4.44 -8.50
CA VAL A 291 -9.21 -5.35 -8.97
C VAL A 291 -10.22 -4.62 -9.83
N LYS A 292 -10.47 -5.17 -11.03
CA LYS A 292 -11.56 -4.75 -11.90
C LYS A 292 -12.89 -4.95 -11.18
N ILE A 293 -13.60 -3.87 -10.89
CA ILE A 293 -15.03 -3.99 -10.61
C ILE A 293 -15.67 -4.33 -11.96
N LYS A 294 -16.12 -5.57 -12.13
CA LYS A 294 -17.16 -5.84 -13.13
C LYS A 294 -18.47 -5.42 -12.46
N GLU A 295 -19.05 -4.34 -12.96
CA GLU A 295 -20.46 -4.01 -12.72
C GLU A 295 -21.36 -5.12 -13.27
#